data_AF-A0A9D8FLQ3-F1
#
_entry.id   AF-A0A9D8FLQ3-F1
#
_cell.length_a   1.000
_cell.length_b   1.000
_cell.length_c   1.000
_cell.angle_alpha   90.00
_cell.angle_beta   90.00
_cell.angle_gamma   90.00
#
_symmetry.space_group_name_H-M   'P 1'
#
loop_
_entity.id
_entity.type
_entity.pdbx_description
1 polymer ?
#
loop_
_entity_poly.entity_id
_entity_poly.type
_entity_poly.pdbx_seq_one_letter_code
_entity_poly.pdbx_strand_id
1 'polypeptide(L)'
;MRGRNFVLLSLMLCACIIVIAGCSKEKLEEKVKLDLPEEELELIYTEEESEELVGISSLQRGEWRSFAVYVDNGYFRNNFIPSGWMGDYGDMKFNPNWKDNVHSRKSCIRIEYTAEAKQGNRWAGIYWQNPENNWGMREGGGFDLEKAAKLTFWARGEKGGEAIREFKMGGISGAYPDTDTASIGPVTLTQEWQQYTIDLTELDLSYIIGGFAWVASALDNPDGMVFYLDDIIYE
;
A
#
# COMPACT_ATOMS: atom_id res chain seq x y z
N MET A 1 -48.91 -35.19 29.43
CA MET A 1 -48.53 -33.79 29.72
C MET A 1 -47.03 -33.73 29.93
N ARG A 2 -46.37 -32.71 29.33
CA ARG A 2 -44.91 -32.55 29.08
C ARG A 2 -44.39 -33.47 27.95
N GLY A 3 -43.67 -33.03 26.93
CA GLY A 3 -43.24 -31.68 26.54
C GLY A 3 -42.14 -31.73 25.47
N ARG A 4 -42.13 -30.67 24.64
CA ARG A 4 -40.95 -29.96 24.07
C ARG A 4 -40.19 -30.53 22.85
N ASN A 5 -40.41 -29.81 21.74
CA ASN A 5 -39.46 -28.98 20.98
C ASN A 5 -38.29 -29.63 20.23
N PHE A 6 -38.40 -29.47 18.90
CA PHE A 6 -37.34 -29.36 17.91
C PHE A 6 -36.14 -28.52 18.38
N VAL A 7 -34.93 -29.07 18.22
CA VAL A 7 -33.68 -28.33 18.11
C VAL A 7 -32.84 -29.01 17.01
N LEU A 8 -32.55 -28.25 15.95
CA LEU A 8 -31.53 -28.52 14.94
C LEU A 8 -30.18 -28.70 15.65
N LEU A 9 -29.54 -29.86 15.51
CA LEU A 9 -28.19 -30.09 16.03
C LEU A 9 -27.19 -30.15 14.88
N SER A 10 -26.35 -29.12 14.87
CA SER A 10 -25.01 -29.01 14.30
C SER A 10 -24.25 -30.35 14.14
N LEU A 11 -23.75 -30.61 12.94
CA LEU A 11 -22.61 -31.50 12.72
C LEU A 11 -21.42 -30.63 12.27
N MET A 12 -20.68 -30.15 13.27
CA MET A 12 -19.26 -29.84 13.13
C MET A 12 -18.53 -31.12 12.73
N LEU A 13 -18.02 -31.21 11.50
CA LEU A 13 -16.88 -32.07 11.23
C LEU A 13 -15.61 -31.23 11.35
N CYS A 14 -14.92 -31.46 12.46
CA CYS A 14 -13.61 -30.93 12.76
C CYS A 14 -12.60 -31.65 11.85
N ALA A 15 -12.25 -31.07 10.70
CA ALA A 15 -11.09 -31.54 9.95
C ALA A 15 -9.83 -30.98 10.61
N CYS A 16 -9.30 -31.73 11.58
CA CYS A 16 -7.94 -31.53 12.07
C CYS A 16 -6.98 -31.73 10.88
N ILE A 17 -6.47 -30.65 10.31
CA ILE A 17 -5.37 -30.68 9.36
C ILE A 17 -4.12 -31.10 10.15
N ILE A 18 -3.85 -32.41 10.16
CA ILE A 18 -2.55 -32.93 10.57
C ILE A 18 -1.65 -32.81 9.34
N VAL A 19 -0.83 -31.76 9.33
CA VAL A 19 0.28 -31.65 8.38
C VAL A 19 1.31 -32.72 8.76
N ILE A 20 1.38 -33.80 7.99
CA ILE A 20 2.51 -34.72 8.02
C ILE A 20 3.27 -34.56 6.71
N ALA A 21 4.36 -33.80 6.77
CA ALA A 21 5.38 -33.80 5.74
C ALA A 21 6.05 -35.18 5.70
N GLY A 22 6.02 -35.82 4.53
CA GLY A 22 6.90 -36.93 4.16
C GLY A 22 6.57 -38.29 4.76
N CYS A 23 5.92 -39.16 3.98
CA CYS A 23 6.13 -40.61 4.05
C CYS A 23 5.66 -41.29 2.76
N SER A 24 6.41 -42.32 2.35
CA SER A 24 6.30 -43.07 1.10
C SER A 24 4.95 -43.77 0.90
N LYS A 25 4.62 -44.01 -0.38
CA LYS A 25 3.40 -44.63 -0.95
C LYS A 25 2.92 -45.95 -0.30
N GLU A 26 3.69 -46.59 0.59
CA GLU A 26 3.33 -47.88 1.19
C GLU A 26 2.59 -47.79 2.53
N LYS A 27 2.38 -46.59 3.11
CA LYS A 27 1.68 -46.45 4.41
C LYS A 27 0.23 -45.95 4.32
N LEU A 28 -0.30 -45.76 3.12
CA LEU A 28 -1.68 -45.28 2.90
C LEU A 28 -2.71 -46.41 2.75
N GLU A 29 -2.29 -47.65 2.48
CA GLU A 29 -3.23 -48.75 2.21
C GLU A 29 -3.93 -49.34 3.47
N GLU A 30 -3.58 -48.92 4.69
CA GLU A 30 -4.13 -49.53 5.92
C GLU A 30 -5.09 -48.65 6.73
N LYS A 31 -5.50 -47.46 6.26
CA LYS A 31 -6.56 -46.70 6.92
C LYS A 31 -7.43 -45.97 5.93
N VAL A 32 -8.50 -46.65 5.52
CA VAL A 32 -9.89 -46.19 5.33
C VAL A 32 -10.51 -47.12 4.28
N LYS A 33 -10.92 -48.32 4.71
CA LYS A 33 -11.99 -49.03 3.99
C LYS A 33 -13.30 -48.36 4.39
N LEU A 34 -13.62 -47.27 3.72
CA LEU A 34 -14.98 -46.77 3.67
C LEU A 34 -15.65 -47.49 2.50
N ASP A 35 -16.67 -48.31 2.79
CA ASP A 35 -17.53 -48.93 1.78
C ASP A 35 -18.40 -47.83 1.13
N LEU A 36 -17.77 -46.93 0.37
CA LEU A 36 -18.45 -45.93 -0.45
C LEU A 36 -18.60 -46.45 -1.89
N PRO A 37 -19.69 -46.09 -2.59
CA PRO A 37 -19.86 -46.42 -4.00
C PRO A 37 -18.70 -45.86 -4.85
N GLU A 38 -18.33 -46.59 -5.91
CA GLU A 38 -17.19 -46.26 -6.78
C GLU A 38 -17.27 -44.83 -7.38
N GLU A 39 -18.49 -44.32 -7.61
CA GLU A 39 -18.75 -42.95 -8.08
C GLU A 39 -18.38 -41.87 -7.05
N GLU A 40 -18.49 -42.14 -5.74
CA GLU A 40 -18.11 -41.18 -4.70
C GLU A 40 -16.59 -41.14 -4.49
N LEU A 41 -15.89 -42.25 -4.75
CA LEU A 41 -14.43 -42.30 -4.75
C LEU A 41 -13.85 -41.53 -5.95
N GLU A 42 -14.42 -41.67 -7.15
CA GLU A 42 -14.01 -40.90 -8.33
C GLU A 42 -14.13 -39.38 -8.10
N LEU A 43 -15.21 -38.93 -7.45
CA LEU A 43 -15.40 -37.52 -7.09
C LEU A 43 -14.30 -36.99 -6.15
N ILE A 44 -13.93 -37.76 -5.13
CA ILE A 44 -12.86 -37.38 -4.19
C ILE A 44 -11.51 -37.30 -4.90
N TYR A 45 -11.18 -38.28 -5.76
CA TYR A 45 -9.93 -38.25 -6.54
C TYR A 45 -9.88 -37.07 -7.53
N THR A 46 -11.01 -36.70 -8.14
CA THR A 46 -11.08 -35.51 -9.01
C THR A 46 -10.99 -34.19 -8.24
N GLU A 47 -11.54 -34.12 -7.03
CA GLU A 47 -11.39 -32.94 -6.16
C GLU A 47 -9.95 -32.78 -5.68
N GLU A 48 -9.28 -33.87 -5.27
CA GLU A 48 -7.88 -33.85 -4.81
C GLU A 48 -6.90 -33.51 -5.95
N GLU A 49 -7.08 -34.06 -7.17
CA GLU A 49 -6.31 -33.64 -8.36
C GLU A 49 -6.56 -32.17 -8.70
N SER A 50 -7.79 -31.67 -8.51
CA SER A 50 -8.11 -30.26 -8.76
C SER A 50 -7.49 -29.34 -7.69
N GLU A 51 -7.42 -29.74 -6.42
CA GLU A 51 -6.73 -29.00 -5.37
C GLU A 51 -5.20 -29.06 -5.54
N GLU A 52 -4.65 -30.18 -6.01
CA GLU A 52 -3.23 -30.30 -6.33
C GLU A 52 -2.87 -29.47 -7.58
N LEU A 53 -3.71 -29.44 -8.62
CA LEU A 53 -3.53 -28.57 -9.79
C LEU A 53 -3.71 -27.08 -9.47
N VAL A 54 -4.65 -26.71 -8.60
CA VAL A 54 -4.79 -25.34 -8.07
C VAL A 54 -3.59 -24.98 -7.18
N GLY A 55 -3.08 -25.93 -6.40
CA GLY A 55 -1.87 -25.80 -5.59
C GLY A 55 -0.60 -25.63 -6.42
N ILE A 56 -0.46 -26.36 -7.54
CA ILE A 56 0.70 -26.29 -8.44
C ILE A 56 0.65 -25.04 -9.33
N SER A 57 -0.54 -24.51 -9.65
CA SER A 57 -0.68 -23.19 -10.30
C SER A 57 -0.25 -22.03 -9.40
N SER A 58 -0.37 -22.17 -8.08
CA SER A 58 0.00 -21.14 -7.09
C SER A 58 1.51 -21.04 -6.81
N LEU A 59 2.31 -21.88 -7.46
CA LEU A 59 3.78 -21.80 -7.45
C LEU A 59 4.34 -20.98 -8.63
N GLN A 60 3.51 -20.25 -9.38
CA GLN A 60 3.98 -19.15 -10.20
C GLN A 60 4.50 -18.03 -9.27
N ARG A 61 5.83 -17.89 -9.21
CA ARG A 61 6.61 -16.72 -8.73
C ARG A 61 5.80 -15.77 -7.85
N GLY A 62 5.96 -15.87 -6.53
CA GLY A 62 5.28 -15.03 -5.54
C GLY A 62 5.10 -13.59 -6.04
N GLU A 63 3.87 -13.29 -6.45
CA GLU A 63 3.54 -12.01 -7.05
C GLU A 63 3.90 -10.92 -6.05
N TRP A 64 4.61 -9.90 -6.52
CA TRP A 64 4.83 -8.71 -5.72
C TRP A 64 3.47 -8.17 -5.32
N ARG A 65 3.20 -8.16 -4.01
CA ARG A 65 2.02 -7.51 -3.47
C ARG A 65 2.34 -6.02 -3.40
N SER A 66 1.42 -5.20 -3.89
CA SER A 66 1.50 -3.75 -3.80
C SER A 66 2.00 -3.27 -2.43
N PHE A 67 2.86 -2.25 -2.46
CA PHE A 67 3.56 -1.70 -1.31
C PHE A 67 3.08 -0.26 -1.04
N ALA A 68 2.43 -0.06 0.10
CA ALA A 68 1.73 1.20 0.37
C ALA A 68 2.60 2.21 1.14
N VAL A 69 2.54 3.45 0.69
CA VAL A 69 2.91 4.64 1.47
C VAL A 69 1.72 5.07 2.33
N TYR A 70 0.54 5.17 1.72
CA TYR A 70 -0.72 5.52 2.39
C TYR A 70 -1.91 4.85 1.68
N VAL A 71 -2.87 4.34 2.46
CA VAL A 71 -4.17 3.84 1.96
C VAL A 71 -5.33 4.33 2.83
N ASP A 72 -5.19 4.26 4.15
CA ASP A 72 -6.11 4.85 5.12
C ASP A 72 -5.30 5.26 6.35
N ASN A 73 -5.83 6.18 7.14
CA ASN A 73 -5.26 6.46 8.45
C ASN A 73 -5.19 5.20 9.34
N GLY A 74 -4.00 4.88 9.83
CA GLY A 74 -3.76 3.74 10.70
C GLY A 74 -3.81 2.38 9.99
N TYR A 75 -3.83 2.35 8.66
CA TYR A 75 -3.67 1.10 7.93
C TYR A 75 -2.29 0.49 8.22
N PHE A 76 -2.29 -0.76 8.68
CA PHE A 76 -1.08 -1.43 9.20
C PHE A 76 0.02 -1.66 8.16
N ARG A 77 -0.27 -1.49 6.87
CA ARG A 77 0.71 -1.55 5.77
C ARG A 77 1.07 -0.19 5.20
N ASN A 78 0.77 0.91 5.88
CA ASN A 78 1.43 2.18 5.56
C ASN A 78 2.87 2.10 6.06
N ASN A 79 3.85 2.09 5.16
CA ASN A 79 5.24 1.77 5.51
C ASN A 79 6.14 3.00 5.72
N PHE A 80 5.70 4.18 5.29
CA PHE A 80 6.45 5.43 5.41
C PHE A 80 5.72 6.44 6.30
N ILE A 81 6.49 7.37 6.89
CA ILE A 81 6.00 8.34 7.87
C ILE A 81 6.16 9.76 7.30
N PRO A 82 5.13 10.63 7.29
CA PRO A 82 5.20 12.02 6.80
C PRO A 82 5.98 12.93 7.76
N SER A 83 7.26 12.63 7.95
CA SER A 83 8.16 13.31 8.89
C SER A 83 9.08 14.31 8.22
N GLY A 84 9.23 14.26 6.90
CA GLY A 84 10.17 15.08 6.16
C GLY A 84 9.61 16.45 5.79
N TRP A 85 9.28 17.28 6.78
CA TRP A 85 8.70 18.61 6.55
C TRP A 85 9.78 19.57 6.06
N MET A 86 9.54 20.22 4.92
CA MET A 86 10.50 21.07 4.22
C MET A 86 9.96 22.48 3.94
N GLY A 87 10.87 23.41 3.71
CA GLY A 87 10.54 24.78 3.31
C GLY A 87 9.77 25.51 4.41
N ASP A 88 8.68 26.18 4.03
CA ASP A 88 7.80 26.92 4.92
C ASP A 88 6.86 26.00 5.72
N TYR A 89 7.42 25.06 6.48
CA TYR A 89 6.66 24.06 7.24
C TYR A 89 5.69 24.67 8.26
N GLY A 90 5.92 25.92 8.70
CA GLY A 90 5.00 26.64 9.58
C GLY A 90 3.69 27.05 8.92
N ASP A 91 3.62 26.97 7.59
CA ASP A 91 2.46 27.31 6.77
C ASP A 91 1.62 26.08 6.43
N MET A 92 2.06 24.89 6.84
CA MET A 92 1.40 23.63 6.52
C MET A 92 0.53 23.11 7.67
N LYS A 93 -0.66 22.61 7.33
CA LYS A 93 -1.44 21.70 8.19
C LYS A 93 -1.62 20.37 7.47
N PHE A 94 -1.46 19.29 8.23
CA PHE A 94 -1.54 17.93 7.73
C PHE A 94 -2.58 17.14 8.53
N ASN A 95 -3.55 16.54 7.84
CA ASN A 95 -4.52 15.64 8.44
C ASN A 95 -4.57 14.32 7.65
N PRO A 96 -4.02 13.21 8.19
CA PRO A 96 -4.01 11.93 7.49
C PRO A 96 -5.35 11.19 7.59
N ASN A 97 -6.33 11.69 8.34
CA ASN A 97 -7.61 11.02 8.63
C ASN A 97 -8.79 11.88 8.18
N TRP A 98 -8.68 12.55 7.03
CA TRP A 98 -9.79 13.32 6.48
C TRP A 98 -10.85 12.37 5.94
N LYS A 99 -12.12 12.59 6.29
CA LYS A 99 -13.22 11.64 6.01
C LYS A 99 -14.23 12.13 4.98
N ASP A 100 -14.09 13.37 4.52
CA ASP A 100 -15.01 13.96 3.57
C ASP A 100 -14.45 13.84 2.14
N ASN A 101 -15.31 13.41 1.21
CA ASN A 101 -14.97 13.17 -0.19
C ASN A 101 -13.62 12.43 -0.37
N VAL A 102 -13.52 11.26 0.28
CA VAL A 102 -12.38 10.32 0.17
C VAL A 102 -12.42 9.62 -1.19
N HIS A 103 -11.26 9.28 -1.76
CA HIS A 103 -11.24 8.54 -3.03
C HIS A 103 -11.61 7.08 -2.78
N SER A 104 -10.96 6.45 -1.79
CA SER A 104 -11.28 5.08 -1.41
C SER A 104 -11.44 4.90 0.10
N ARG A 105 -12.07 3.78 0.46
CA ARG A 105 -12.18 3.29 1.85
C ARG A 105 -12.73 4.32 2.85
N LYS A 106 -11.92 4.77 3.84
CA LYS A 106 -12.41 5.45 5.06
C LYS A 106 -11.78 6.80 5.31
N SER A 107 -10.54 7.04 4.85
CA SER A 107 -9.91 8.34 4.96
C SER A 107 -8.90 8.61 3.85
N CYS A 108 -8.73 9.90 3.57
CA CYS A 108 -7.67 10.42 2.73
C CYS A 108 -6.79 11.40 3.53
N ILE A 109 -5.68 11.81 2.92
CA ILE A 109 -4.84 12.89 3.43
C ILE A 109 -5.41 14.22 2.96
N ARG A 110 -5.55 15.18 3.88
CA ARG A 110 -5.77 16.60 3.57
C ARG A 110 -4.53 17.40 3.95
N ILE A 111 -4.06 18.22 3.04
CA ILE A 111 -2.95 19.15 3.24
C ILE A 111 -3.43 20.57 2.95
N GLU A 112 -3.04 21.51 3.80
CA GLU A 112 -3.26 22.94 3.63
C GLU A 112 -1.92 23.66 3.70
N TYR A 113 -1.64 24.55 2.76
CA TYR A 113 -0.47 25.42 2.72
C TYR A 113 -0.91 26.87 2.59
N THR A 114 -0.54 27.75 3.52
CA THR A 114 -1.03 29.14 3.54
C THR A 114 -0.17 30.14 2.74
N ALA A 115 1.02 29.74 2.29
CA ALA A 115 1.95 30.59 1.52
C ALA A 115 2.38 31.91 2.21
N GLU A 116 2.31 31.97 3.55
CA GLU A 116 2.70 33.14 4.34
C GLU A 116 4.22 33.35 4.43
N ALA A 117 5.00 32.35 3.98
CA ALA A 117 6.45 32.30 4.00
C ALA A 117 7.04 32.45 5.41
N LYS A 118 6.49 31.73 6.40
CA LYS A 118 6.96 31.81 7.81
C LYS A 118 8.44 31.48 8.01
N GLN A 119 9.03 30.65 7.15
CA GLN A 119 10.46 30.36 7.15
C GLN A 119 11.23 31.14 6.07
N GLY A 120 10.55 31.98 5.28
CA GLY A 120 11.13 32.81 4.24
C GLY A 120 11.50 32.08 2.94
N ASN A 121 11.13 30.80 2.79
CA ASN A 121 11.54 29.98 1.65
C ASN A 121 10.67 30.18 0.41
N ARG A 122 9.39 30.51 0.57
CA ARG A 122 8.36 30.63 -0.47
C ARG A 122 8.06 29.33 -1.22
N TRP A 123 8.31 28.21 -0.56
CA TRP A 123 7.93 26.87 -0.99
C TRP A 123 7.79 25.98 0.22
N ALA A 124 7.01 24.91 0.11
CA ALA A 124 6.84 23.92 1.16
C ALA A 124 6.63 22.53 0.55
N GLY A 125 6.89 21.50 1.36
CA GLY A 125 6.69 20.11 0.95
C GLY A 125 6.84 19.16 2.13
N ILE A 126 6.36 17.93 1.95
CA ILE A 126 6.48 16.86 2.94
C ILE A 126 7.02 15.62 2.24
N TYR A 127 8.09 15.04 2.79
CA TYR A 127 8.54 13.70 2.47
C TYR A 127 7.94 12.67 3.44
N TRP A 128 7.48 11.55 2.88
CA TRP A 128 7.20 10.31 3.59
C TRP A 128 8.49 9.50 3.65
N GLN A 129 9.02 9.29 4.85
CA GLN A 129 10.36 8.75 5.08
C GLN A 129 10.31 7.42 5.84
N ASN A 130 11.35 6.60 5.65
CA ASN A 130 11.61 5.42 6.47
C ASN A 130 13.09 5.32 6.95
N PRO A 131 13.32 5.21 8.26
CA PRO A 131 12.40 5.55 9.35
C PRO A 131 12.05 7.05 9.33
N GLU A 132 11.21 7.50 10.26
CA GLU A 132 10.93 8.92 10.41
C GLU A 132 12.19 9.76 10.58
N ASN A 133 12.17 10.95 9.98
CA ASN A 133 13.24 11.95 9.98
C ASN A 133 14.57 11.43 9.41
N ASN A 134 14.54 10.43 8.53
CA ASN A 134 15.75 9.94 7.87
C ASN A 134 16.07 10.77 6.63
N TRP A 135 17.06 11.66 6.76
CA TRP A 135 17.62 12.45 5.65
C TRP A 135 18.92 11.84 5.12
N GLY A 136 18.95 10.52 4.95
CA GLY A 136 20.10 9.79 4.39
C GLY A 136 21.30 9.67 5.34
N MET A 137 21.12 9.96 6.63
CA MET A 137 22.21 9.91 7.63
C MET A 137 22.14 8.70 8.56
N ARG A 138 21.08 7.89 8.45
CA ARG A 138 20.87 6.71 9.28
C ARG A 138 20.91 5.45 8.41
N GLU A 139 21.72 4.49 8.81
CA GLU A 139 21.69 3.12 8.28
C GLU A 139 20.49 2.34 8.81
N GLY A 140 20.15 1.23 8.14
CA GLY A 140 19.12 0.30 8.58
C GLY A 140 17.68 0.81 8.42
N GLY A 141 17.48 1.85 7.60
CA GLY A 141 16.16 2.29 7.14
C GLY A 141 15.88 1.82 5.73
N GLY A 142 15.06 2.60 5.02
CA GLY A 142 14.74 2.37 3.61
C GLY A 142 13.99 1.06 3.35
N PHE A 143 13.48 0.93 2.13
CA PHE A 143 12.89 -0.30 1.64
C PHE A 143 13.48 -0.69 0.29
N ASP A 144 13.58 -2.00 0.08
CA ASP A 144 13.76 -2.59 -1.24
C ASP A 144 12.40 -2.61 -1.95
N LEU A 145 12.32 -1.85 -3.05
CA LEU A 145 11.15 -1.72 -3.90
C LEU A 145 11.47 -2.13 -5.36
N GLU A 146 12.53 -2.91 -5.62
CA GLU A 146 13.01 -3.28 -6.97
C GLU A 146 11.94 -3.92 -7.87
N LYS A 147 10.90 -4.49 -7.28
CA LYS A 147 9.82 -5.16 -8.02
C LYS A 147 8.70 -4.21 -8.45
N ALA A 148 8.71 -2.96 -7.99
CA ALA A 148 7.74 -1.96 -8.40
C ALA A 148 8.14 -1.35 -9.74
N ALA A 149 7.23 -1.37 -10.70
CA ALA A 149 7.40 -0.71 -12.00
C ALA A 149 6.78 0.70 -12.02
N LYS A 150 5.89 1.00 -11.07
CA LYS A 150 5.25 2.32 -10.98
C LYS A 150 4.90 2.69 -9.54
N LEU A 151 4.80 4.00 -9.30
CA LEU A 151 4.17 4.57 -8.12
C LEU A 151 2.90 5.29 -8.55
N THR A 152 1.75 4.81 -8.08
CA THR A 152 0.44 5.43 -8.35
C THR A 152 -0.10 6.11 -7.10
N PHE A 153 -0.87 7.17 -7.31
CA PHE A 153 -1.56 7.90 -6.26
C PHE A 153 -2.73 8.68 -6.82
N TRP A 154 -3.71 8.97 -5.99
CA TRP A 154 -4.83 9.82 -6.33
C TRP A 154 -4.65 11.20 -5.70
N ALA A 155 -4.96 12.25 -6.46
CA ALA A 155 -4.93 13.61 -5.96
C ALA A 155 -6.10 14.43 -6.47
N ARG A 156 -6.54 15.39 -5.64
CA ARG A 156 -7.46 16.46 -6.04
C ARG A 156 -7.17 17.75 -5.28
N GLY A 157 -7.53 18.87 -5.87
CA GLY A 157 -7.59 20.18 -5.23
C GLY A 157 -8.90 20.40 -4.50
N GLU A 158 -8.94 21.43 -3.66
CA GLU A 158 -10.17 21.89 -3.00
C GLU A 158 -11.02 22.75 -3.94
N LYS A 159 -10.38 23.65 -4.67
CA LYS A 159 -11.00 24.62 -5.58
C LYS A 159 -10.74 24.28 -7.05
N GLY A 160 -9.75 23.45 -7.33
CA GLY A 160 -9.19 23.27 -8.67
C GLY A 160 -8.30 24.45 -9.04
N GLY A 161 -7.20 24.17 -9.75
CA GLY A 161 -6.17 25.15 -10.08
C GLY A 161 -5.00 25.18 -9.09
N GLU A 162 -5.07 24.47 -7.96
CA GLU A 162 -3.93 24.26 -7.08
C GLU A 162 -2.75 23.66 -7.86
N ALA A 163 -1.58 24.27 -7.73
CA ALA A 163 -0.40 23.92 -8.51
C ALA A 163 0.64 23.23 -7.63
N ILE A 164 0.88 21.95 -7.91
CA ILE A 164 1.97 21.17 -7.33
C ILE A 164 3.17 21.27 -8.27
N ARG A 165 4.33 21.67 -7.75
CA ARG A 165 5.56 21.76 -8.53
C ARG A 165 6.08 20.40 -8.92
N GLU A 166 6.05 19.48 -7.97
CA GLU A 166 6.62 18.17 -8.12
C GLU A 166 5.94 17.19 -7.16
N PHE A 167 5.56 16.03 -7.67
CA PHE A 167 5.41 14.82 -6.88
C PHE A 167 6.60 13.91 -7.19
N LYS A 168 7.19 13.29 -6.17
CA LYS A 168 8.39 12.47 -6.37
C LYS A 168 8.53 11.33 -5.40
N MET A 169 9.44 10.42 -5.72
CA MET A 169 10.00 9.43 -4.80
C MET A 169 11.52 9.42 -4.90
N GLY A 170 12.16 8.85 -3.87
CA GLY A 170 13.61 8.77 -3.77
C GLY A 170 14.29 10.13 -3.69
N GLY A 171 15.60 10.15 -4.00
CA GLY A 171 16.41 11.36 -4.10
C GLY A 171 16.85 12.00 -2.77
N ILE A 172 16.61 11.37 -1.62
CA ILE A 172 17.25 11.75 -0.36
C ILE A 172 18.73 11.38 -0.43
N SER A 173 19.60 12.39 -0.40
CA SER A 173 21.06 12.21 -0.36
C SER A 173 21.60 12.05 1.06
N GLY A 174 22.82 11.55 1.23
CA GLY A 174 23.51 11.49 2.51
C GLY A 174 24.60 10.43 2.54
N ALA A 175 24.95 9.95 3.74
CA ALA A 175 25.85 8.81 3.91
C ALA A 175 25.21 7.48 3.46
N TYR A 176 23.89 7.38 3.56
CA TYR A 176 23.06 6.26 3.14
C TYR A 176 21.93 6.81 2.24
N PRO A 177 22.24 7.21 1.00
CA PRO A 177 21.29 7.87 0.12
C PRO A 177 20.26 6.88 -0.43
N ASP A 178 19.14 7.43 -0.93
CA ASP A 178 18.28 6.71 -1.87
C ASP A 178 19.09 6.27 -3.09
N THR A 179 18.83 5.06 -3.58
CA THR A 179 19.52 4.50 -4.75
C THR A 179 19.14 5.20 -6.05
N ASP A 180 17.91 5.68 -6.16
CA ASP A 180 17.42 6.42 -7.32
C ASP A 180 16.33 7.45 -6.96
N THR A 181 15.81 8.16 -7.96
CA THR A 181 14.71 9.12 -7.81
C THR A 181 13.89 9.22 -9.09
N ALA A 182 12.58 9.43 -8.92
CA ALA A 182 11.69 9.74 -10.03
C ALA A 182 10.63 10.76 -9.61
N SER A 183 10.16 11.54 -10.58
CA SER A 183 9.19 12.59 -10.33
C SER A 183 8.29 12.88 -11.52
N ILE A 184 7.16 13.53 -11.23
CA ILE A 184 6.30 14.19 -12.22
C ILE A 184 6.03 15.60 -11.75
N GLY A 185 5.87 16.52 -12.70
CA GLY A 185 5.54 17.90 -12.41
C GLY A 185 5.88 18.85 -13.55
N PRO A 186 5.32 20.07 -13.54
CA PRO A 186 4.28 20.54 -12.63
C PRO A 186 2.92 19.88 -12.88
N VAL A 187 2.08 19.80 -11.85
CA VAL A 187 0.71 19.27 -11.91
C VAL A 187 -0.26 20.34 -11.42
N THR A 188 -1.29 20.64 -12.22
CA THR A 188 -2.43 21.45 -11.79
C THR A 188 -3.59 20.52 -11.43
N LEU A 189 -4.02 20.56 -10.18
CA LEU A 189 -5.06 19.69 -9.67
C LEU A 189 -6.45 20.20 -10.07
N THR A 190 -7.39 19.27 -10.23
CA THR A 190 -8.81 19.57 -10.39
C THR A 190 -9.57 19.30 -9.09
N GLN A 191 -10.83 19.73 -9.00
CA GLN A 191 -11.69 19.35 -7.87
C GLN A 191 -12.03 17.86 -7.86
N GLU A 192 -12.00 17.19 -9.02
CA GLU A 192 -12.21 15.75 -9.13
C GLU A 192 -10.94 14.97 -8.81
N TRP A 193 -11.10 13.80 -8.20
CA TRP A 193 -10.02 12.83 -8.00
C TRP A 193 -9.48 12.35 -9.35
N GLN A 194 -8.18 12.47 -9.53
CA GLN A 194 -7.46 11.92 -10.67
C GLN A 194 -6.30 11.05 -10.19
N GLN A 195 -6.07 9.95 -10.91
CA GLN A 195 -4.91 9.11 -10.67
C GLN A 195 -3.71 9.68 -11.43
N TYR A 196 -2.58 9.73 -10.73
CA TYR A 196 -1.28 10.07 -11.26
C TYR A 196 -0.36 8.86 -11.15
N THR A 197 0.65 8.81 -12.01
CA THR A 197 1.61 7.71 -12.08
C THR A 197 3.00 8.27 -12.29
N ILE A 198 3.95 7.81 -11.49
CA ILE A 198 5.38 7.99 -11.71
C ILE A 198 5.90 6.65 -12.25
N ASP A 199 6.49 6.68 -13.43
CA ASP A 199 7.15 5.51 -14.02
C ASP A 199 8.44 5.22 -13.24
N LEU A 200 8.60 3.97 -12.81
CA LEU A 200 9.78 3.52 -12.08
C LEU A 200 10.55 2.43 -12.85
N THR A 201 10.17 2.17 -14.10
CA THR A 201 10.86 1.18 -14.93
C THR A 201 12.33 1.57 -15.08
N GLU A 202 13.22 0.57 -14.99
CA GLU A 202 14.68 0.72 -15.12
C GLU A 202 15.39 1.46 -13.98
N LEU A 203 14.69 1.85 -12.91
CA LEU A 203 15.32 2.47 -11.72
C LEU A 203 15.90 1.43 -10.76
N ASP A 204 16.98 1.79 -10.07
CA ASP A 204 17.48 1.02 -8.92
C ASP A 204 16.70 1.38 -7.67
N LEU A 205 15.76 0.52 -7.28
CA LEU A 205 14.93 0.73 -6.10
C LEU A 205 15.33 -0.15 -4.91
N SER A 206 16.57 -0.65 -4.88
CA SER A 206 17.04 -1.56 -3.82
C SER A 206 17.11 -0.91 -2.44
N TYR A 207 17.16 0.43 -2.36
CA TYR A 207 17.14 1.14 -1.08
C TYR A 207 16.50 2.53 -1.18
N ILE A 208 15.22 2.62 -0.77
CA ILE A 208 14.41 3.85 -0.80
C ILE A 208 13.94 4.24 0.61
N ILE A 209 14.52 5.30 1.14
CA ILE A 209 14.12 6.08 2.31
C ILE A 209 12.94 6.99 2.00
N GLY A 210 13.00 7.73 0.88
CA GLY A 210 12.01 8.73 0.49
C GLY A 210 10.84 8.15 -0.31
N GLY A 211 9.87 7.54 0.35
CA GLY A 211 8.79 6.80 -0.32
C GLY A 211 7.81 7.64 -1.14
N PHE A 212 7.60 8.90 -0.79
CA PHE A 212 6.78 9.84 -1.57
C PHE A 212 7.04 11.25 -1.08
N ALA A 213 6.93 12.24 -1.96
CA ALA A 213 6.94 13.64 -1.59
C ALA A 213 6.11 14.48 -2.55
N TRP A 214 5.68 15.62 -2.04
CA TRP A 214 5.16 16.71 -2.85
C TRP A 214 5.89 18.00 -2.50
N VAL A 215 5.99 18.91 -3.47
CA VAL A 215 6.52 20.26 -3.30
C VAL A 215 5.60 21.26 -4.01
N ALA A 216 5.34 22.40 -3.39
CA ALA A 216 4.64 23.52 -4.01
C ALA A 216 5.32 24.85 -3.67
N SER A 217 5.08 25.88 -4.50
CA SER A 217 5.59 27.22 -4.28
C SER A 217 4.47 28.20 -3.98
N ALA A 218 4.77 29.19 -3.12
CA ALA A 218 3.93 30.36 -2.90
C ALA A 218 3.74 31.20 -4.19
N LEU A 219 4.66 31.09 -5.16
CA LEU A 219 4.54 31.81 -6.43
C LEU A 219 3.33 31.33 -7.26
N ASP A 220 3.07 30.03 -7.28
CA ASP A 220 1.95 29.46 -8.05
C ASP A 220 0.66 29.39 -7.24
N ASN A 221 0.78 29.40 -5.91
CA ASN A 221 -0.34 29.36 -4.97
C ASN A 221 -0.27 30.57 -4.02
N PRO A 222 -0.41 31.82 -4.54
CA PRO A 222 -0.19 33.04 -3.75
C PRO A 222 -1.20 33.23 -2.62
N ASP A 223 -2.40 32.66 -2.76
CA ASP A 223 -3.46 32.67 -1.74
C ASP A 223 -3.47 31.40 -0.88
N GLY A 224 -2.40 30.59 -0.97
CA GLY A 224 -2.32 29.26 -0.41
C GLY A 224 -3.09 28.22 -1.24
N MET A 225 -3.11 26.99 -0.75
CA MET A 225 -3.80 25.86 -1.37
C MET A 225 -4.27 24.84 -0.34
N VAL A 226 -5.32 24.11 -0.69
CA VAL A 226 -5.75 22.90 0.01
C VAL A 226 -5.86 21.81 -1.02
N PHE A 227 -5.26 20.66 -0.77
CA PHE A 227 -5.34 19.52 -1.66
C PHE A 227 -5.35 18.22 -0.87
N TYR A 228 -5.68 17.14 -1.57
CA TYR A 228 -5.94 15.85 -1.00
C TYR A 228 -5.14 14.79 -1.74
N LEU A 229 -4.72 13.77 -1.00
CA LEU A 229 -4.01 12.60 -1.52
C LEU A 229 -4.66 11.33 -0.98
N ASP A 230 -4.70 10.30 -1.80
CA ASP A 230 -5.21 8.98 -1.41
C ASP A 230 -4.49 7.87 -2.18
N ASP A 231 -4.55 6.64 -1.67
CA ASP A 231 -4.04 5.42 -2.31
C ASP A 231 -2.64 5.57 -2.95
N ILE A 232 -1.65 5.98 -2.15
CA ILE A 232 -0.25 6.13 -2.59
C ILE A 232 0.45 4.77 -2.50
N ILE A 233 0.66 4.12 -3.66
CA ILE A 233 0.98 2.70 -3.77
C ILE A 233 2.05 2.44 -4.84
N TYR A 234 3.07 1.67 -4.48
CA TYR A 234 4.01 1.05 -5.41
C TYR A 234 3.44 -0.26 -5.96
N GLU A 235 3.53 -0.45 -7.27
CA GLU A 235 2.96 -1.59 -8.01
C GLU A 235 3.95 -2.20 -8.99
#